data_AF-A0A6L3X5P3-F1
#
_entry.id   AF-A0A6L3X5P3-F1
#
_cell.length_a   1.000
_cell.length_b   1.000
_cell.length_c   1.000
_cell.angle_alpha   90.00
_cell.angle_beta   90.00
_cell.angle_gamma   90.00
#
_symmetry.space_group_name_H-M   'P 1'
#
loop_
_entity.id
_entity.type
_entity.pdbx_description
1 polymer ?
#
loop_
_entity_poly.entity_id
_entity_poly.type
_entity_poly.pdbx_seq_one_letter_code
_entity_poly.pdbx_strand_id
1 'polypeptide(L)'
;LILAFGAGALIVLLRTPLSDLALHIVGGSDAVLEQARRFLEIRWLSAPASLANLVLLGWLLGVQYARAPVILLVVGNLLNIVLDLWLVMGLHMNVRGAALATAIAEYGTLLIGLGMVWRVLAMRGITLDLLKSAWRGNIRKLLALNRDIMLRSLLLQLCFGALTVFGARLGPEIVAVNAVLMTLLTFTAYALDGFAYAVEAHSGQAYGARESGQLREVWRAACRQAGLVALVFALVYACFGGHIVALLTSLPALRELADRYILWQVVLPVVGVWCYLLDGMFIGATRGAERR
;
A
#
# COMPACT_ATOMS: atom_id res chain seq x y z
N LEU A 1 -17.74 -0.97 -1.08
CA LEU A 1 -17.98 -1.29 -2.51
C LEU A 1 -18.72 -0.19 -3.23
N ILE A 2 -19.94 0.22 -2.83
CA ILE A 2 -20.68 1.29 -3.53
C ILE A 2 -19.89 2.60 -3.67
N LEU A 3 -19.26 3.07 -2.58
CA LEU A 3 -18.39 4.26 -2.64
C LEU A 3 -17.16 4.07 -3.57
N ALA A 4 -16.56 2.88 -3.57
CA ALA A 4 -15.40 2.57 -4.42
C ALA A 4 -15.79 2.51 -5.90
N PHE A 5 -16.92 1.87 -6.23
CA PHE A 5 -17.44 1.86 -7.59
C PHE A 5 -17.91 3.25 -8.04
N GLY A 6 -18.50 4.05 -7.14
CA GLY A 6 -18.88 5.43 -7.42
C GLY A 6 -17.66 6.33 -7.70
N ALA A 7 -16.62 6.25 -6.86
CA ALA A 7 -15.37 6.96 -7.07
C ALA A 7 -14.64 6.47 -8.34
N GLY A 8 -14.60 5.16 -8.58
CA GLY A 8 -14.05 4.58 -9.78
C GLY A 8 -14.79 5.02 -11.05
N ALA A 9 -16.12 5.06 -11.01
CA ALA A 9 -16.94 5.55 -12.12
C ALA A 9 -16.71 7.04 -12.38
N LEU A 10 -16.56 7.86 -11.33
CA LEU A 10 -16.22 9.28 -11.48
C LEU A 10 -14.84 9.46 -12.12
N ILE A 11 -13.86 8.65 -11.72
CA ILE A 11 -12.52 8.64 -12.33
C ILE A 11 -12.59 8.25 -13.81
N VAL A 12 -13.37 7.21 -14.15
CA VAL A 12 -13.59 6.80 -15.55
C VAL A 12 -14.29 7.90 -16.35
N LEU A 13 -15.25 8.61 -15.76
CA LEU A 13 -15.95 9.73 -16.40
C LEU A 13 -15.00 10.90 -16.66
N LEU A 14 -14.10 11.18 -15.72
CA LEU A 14 -13.07 12.24 -15.81
C LEU A 14 -11.79 11.78 -16.53
N ARG A 15 -11.79 10.62 -17.19
CA ARG A 15 -10.59 10.06 -17.83
C ARG A 15 -9.94 11.00 -18.85
N THR A 16 -10.74 11.77 -19.59
CA THR A 16 -10.26 12.66 -20.64
C THR A 16 -9.51 13.87 -20.07
N PRO A 17 -10.09 14.71 -19.18
CA PRO A 17 -9.35 15.83 -18.59
C PRO A 17 -8.17 15.36 -17.73
N LEU A 18 -8.28 14.21 -17.05
CA LEU A 18 -7.18 13.68 -16.24
C LEU A 18 -6.00 13.21 -17.09
N SER A 19 -6.27 12.54 -18.22
CA SER A 19 -5.21 12.09 -19.13
C SER A 19 -4.50 13.26 -19.78
N ASP A 20 -5.25 14.26 -20.24
CA ASP A 20 -4.66 15.43 -20.90
C ASP A 20 -3.86 16.27 -19.90
N LEU A 21 -4.33 16.46 -18.66
CA LEU A 21 -3.58 17.12 -17.60
C LEU A 21 -2.28 16.36 -17.25
N ALA A 22 -2.37 15.03 -17.09
CA ALA A 22 -1.22 14.20 -16.75
C ALA A 22 -0.14 14.22 -17.84
N LEU A 23 -0.56 14.08 -19.12
CA LEU A 23 0.35 14.11 -20.26
C LEU A 23 0.98 15.50 -20.45
N HIS A 24 0.25 16.57 -20.17
CA HIS A 24 0.75 17.94 -20.25
C HIS A 24 1.79 18.26 -19.16
N ILE A 25 1.60 17.72 -17.95
CA ILE A 25 2.54 17.90 -16.83
C ILE A 25 3.83 17.10 -17.03
N VAL A 26 3.73 15.85 -17.52
CA VAL A 26 4.89 14.96 -17.66
C VAL A 26 5.80 15.41 -18.80
N GLY A 27 5.23 15.87 -19.93
CA GLY A 27 5.99 16.20 -21.13
C GLY A 27 6.70 14.97 -21.75
N GLY A 28 7.16 15.07 -22.98
CA GLY A 28 7.85 13.96 -23.66
C GLY A 28 7.79 14.07 -25.18
N SER A 29 8.45 13.13 -25.87
CA SER A 29 8.30 13.02 -27.32
C SER A 29 6.91 12.50 -27.69
N ASP A 30 6.40 12.86 -28.87
CA ASP A 30 5.05 12.50 -29.32
C ASP A 30 4.83 10.98 -29.30
N ALA A 31 5.86 10.19 -29.65
CA ALA A 31 5.81 8.74 -29.62
C ALA A 31 5.61 8.16 -28.20
N VAL A 32 6.20 8.79 -27.18
CA VAL A 32 6.05 8.37 -25.77
C VAL A 32 4.67 8.79 -25.24
N LEU A 33 4.23 10.00 -25.58
CA LEU A 33 2.91 10.51 -25.18
C LEU A 33 1.78 9.67 -25.78
N GLU A 34 1.92 9.21 -27.03
CA GLU A 34 0.93 8.34 -27.66
C GLU A 34 0.86 6.96 -26.97
N GLN A 35 2.01 6.37 -26.62
CA GLN A 35 2.05 5.12 -25.85
C GLN A 35 1.48 5.29 -24.45
N ALA A 36 1.80 6.39 -23.77
CA ALA A 36 1.27 6.72 -22.45
C ALA A 36 -0.25 6.91 -22.50
N ARG A 37 -0.79 7.55 -23.55
CA ARG A 37 -2.25 7.70 -23.72
C ARG A 37 -2.94 6.35 -23.88
N ARG A 38 -2.41 5.47 -24.72
CA ARG A 38 -2.95 4.10 -24.90
C ARG A 38 -2.89 3.28 -23.60
N PHE A 39 -1.84 3.46 -22.80
CA PHE A 39 -1.73 2.85 -21.48
C PHE A 39 -2.80 3.38 -20.50
N LEU A 40 -2.93 4.70 -20.42
CA LEU A 40 -3.85 5.37 -19.49
C LEU A 40 -5.31 5.05 -19.79
N GLU A 41 -5.73 5.02 -21.06
CA GLU A 41 -7.10 4.70 -21.44
C GLU A 41 -7.58 3.35 -20.87
N ILE A 42 -6.70 2.34 -20.88
CA ILE A 42 -7.00 1.02 -20.31
C ILE A 42 -6.90 1.06 -18.79
N ARG A 43 -5.91 1.77 -18.22
CA ARG A 43 -5.74 1.83 -16.77
C ARG A 43 -6.89 2.55 -16.07
N TRP A 44 -7.50 3.57 -16.70
CA TRP A 44 -8.69 4.21 -16.14
C TRP A 44 -9.86 3.23 -15.99
N LEU A 45 -10.04 2.31 -16.93
CA LEU A 45 -11.07 1.26 -16.84
C LEU A 45 -10.85 0.31 -15.67
N SER A 46 -9.60 0.10 -15.25
CA SER A 46 -9.27 -0.75 -14.11
C SER A 46 -9.44 -0.05 -12.74
N ALA A 47 -9.50 1.28 -12.70
CA ALA A 47 -9.61 2.05 -11.45
C ALA A 47 -10.79 1.63 -10.52
N PRO A 48 -12.00 1.33 -11.02
CA PRO A 48 -13.07 0.80 -10.19
C PRO A 48 -12.72 -0.54 -9.53
N ALA A 49 -12.03 -1.42 -10.27
CA ALA A 49 -11.60 -2.71 -9.74
C ALA A 49 -10.49 -2.56 -8.71
N SER A 50 -9.49 -1.69 -8.95
CA SER A 50 -8.42 -1.43 -7.97
C SER A 50 -8.98 -0.85 -6.67
N LEU A 51 -9.89 0.13 -6.75
CA LEU A 51 -10.53 0.71 -5.57
C LEU A 51 -11.41 -0.31 -4.83
N ALA A 52 -12.14 -1.15 -5.56
CA ALA A 52 -12.92 -2.21 -4.95
C ALA A 52 -12.02 -3.24 -4.25
N ASN A 53 -10.90 -3.64 -4.86
CA ASN A 53 -9.91 -4.52 -4.24
C ASN A 53 -9.35 -3.95 -2.94
N LEU A 54 -9.01 -2.66 -2.89
CA LEU A 54 -8.56 -2.01 -1.65
C LEU A 54 -9.63 -2.09 -0.54
N VAL A 55 -10.90 -1.86 -0.87
CA VAL A 55 -12.00 -1.99 0.10
C VAL A 55 -12.19 -3.43 0.56
N LEU A 56 -12.09 -4.40 -0.35
CA LEU A 56 -12.19 -5.82 0.01
C LEU A 56 -11.07 -6.24 0.94
N LEU A 57 -9.84 -5.82 0.64
CA LEU A 57 -8.65 -6.11 1.41
C LEU A 57 -8.77 -5.53 2.84
N GLY A 58 -9.20 -4.26 2.96
CA GLY A 58 -9.45 -3.63 4.25
C GLY A 58 -10.57 -4.31 5.05
N TRP A 59 -11.66 -4.73 4.41
CA TRP A 59 -12.74 -5.45 5.09
C TRP A 59 -12.31 -6.85 5.54
N LEU A 60 -11.63 -7.61 4.68
CA LEU A 60 -11.13 -8.96 5.00
C LEU A 60 -10.12 -8.92 6.15
N LEU A 61 -9.25 -7.91 6.16
CA LEU A 61 -8.32 -7.67 7.27
C LEU A 61 -9.06 -7.30 8.56
N GLY A 62 -10.06 -6.41 8.48
CA GLY A 62 -10.90 -6.05 9.63
C GLY A 62 -11.71 -7.21 10.21
N VAL A 63 -12.06 -8.22 9.39
CA VAL A 63 -12.71 -9.46 9.82
C VAL A 63 -11.68 -10.50 10.31
N GLN A 64 -10.40 -10.12 10.40
CA GLN A 64 -9.24 -10.94 10.80
C GLN A 64 -8.92 -12.11 9.88
N TYR A 65 -9.35 -12.04 8.61
CA TYR A 65 -8.99 -13.06 7.64
C TYR A 65 -7.65 -12.74 6.99
N ALA A 66 -6.57 -12.81 7.78
CA ALA A 66 -5.22 -12.42 7.40
C ALA A 66 -4.64 -13.19 6.19
N ARG A 67 -5.16 -14.39 5.90
CA ARG A 67 -4.76 -15.18 4.72
C ARG A 67 -5.32 -14.62 3.42
N ALA A 68 -6.46 -13.93 3.44
CA ALA A 68 -7.07 -13.45 2.21
C ALA A 68 -6.26 -12.36 1.50
N PRO A 69 -5.75 -11.31 2.17
CA PRO A 69 -4.86 -10.35 1.53
C PRO A 69 -3.69 -11.02 0.81
N VAL A 70 -3.04 -12.00 1.46
CA VAL A 70 -1.92 -12.74 0.86
C VAL A 70 -2.36 -13.50 -0.39
N ILE A 71 -3.49 -14.22 -0.33
CA ILE A 71 -4.00 -14.95 -1.49
C ILE A 71 -4.38 -13.99 -2.63
N LEU A 72 -5.04 -12.88 -2.32
CA LEU A 72 -5.43 -11.88 -3.31
C LEU A 72 -4.21 -11.23 -3.97
N LEU A 73 -3.18 -10.88 -3.20
CA LEU A 73 -1.94 -10.33 -3.74
C LEU A 73 -1.21 -11.36 -4.59
N VAL A 74 -1.03 -12.59 -4.10
CA VAL A 74 -0.29 -13.63 -4.84
C VAL A 74 -1.01 -14.00 -6.12
N VAL A 75 -2.32 -14.26 -6.07
CA VAL A 75 -3.09 -14.63 -7.26
C VAL A 75 -3.17 -13.46 -8.23
N GLY A 76 -3.37 -12.24 -7.75
CA GLY A 76 -3.40 -11.05 -8.59
C GLY A 76 -2.08 -10.81 -9.32
N ASN A 77 -0.95 -10.89 -8.62
CA ASN A 77 0.38 -10.75 -9.22
C ASN A 77 0.71 -11.91 -10.16
N LEU A 78 0.38 -13.15 -9.82
CA LEU A 78 0.60 -14.30 -10.70
C LEU A 78 -0.24 -14.19 -11.98
N LEU A 79 -1.52 -13.83 -11.86
CA LEU A 79 -2.37 -13.57 -13.01
C LEU A 79 -1.78 -12.45 -13.87
N ASN A 80 -1.32 -11.36 -13.26
CA ASN A 80 -0.71 -10.25 -13.98
C ASN A 80 0.55 -10.69 -14.72
N ILE A 81 1.47 -11.41 -14.07
CA ILE A 81 2.69 -11.93 -14.70
C ILE A 81 2.34 -12.86 -15.88
N VAL A 82 1.45 -13.84 -15.68
CA VAL A 82 1.07 -14.78 -16.74
C VAL A 82 0.44 -14.05 -17.92
N LEU A 83 -0.44 -13.07 -17.66
CA LEU A 83 -1.07 -12.26 -18.69
C LEU A 83 -0.07 -11.32 -19.37
N ASP A 84 0.92 -10.79 -18.67
CA ASP A 84 1.99 -9.97 -19.24
C ASP A 84 2.85 -10.81 -20.19
N LEU A 85 3.29 -12.00 -19.75
CA LEU A 85 4.05 -12.91 -20.61
C LEU A 85 3.25 -13.26 -21.87
N TRP A 86 1.94 -13.50 -21.74
CA TRP A 86 1.10 -13.90 -22.87
C TRP A 86 0.74 -12.73 -23.81
N LEU A 87 0.29 -11.59 -23.28
CA LEU A 87 -0.17 -10.44 -24.06
C LEU A 87 1.00 -9.60 -24.61
N VAL A 88 2.08 -9.45 -23.84
CA VAL A 88 3.23 -8.64 -24.24
C VAL A 88 4.18 -9.45 -25.11
N MET A 89 4.62 -10.63 -24.66
CA MET A 89 5.57 -11.45 -25.45
C MET A 89 4.89 -12.33 -26.49
N GLY A 90 3.71 -12.91 -26.20
CA GLY A 90 3.01 -13.79 -27.15
C GLY A 90 2.26 -13.03 -28.25
N LEU A 91 1.48 -12.00 -27.88
CA LEU A 91 0.66 -11.21 -28.81
C LEU A 91 1.33 -9.91 -29.29
N HIS A 92 2.57 -9.63 -28.85
CA HIS A 92 3.35 -8.44 -29.19
C HIS A 92 2.59 -7.11 -28.97
N MET A 93 1.67 -7.07 -27.99
CA MET A 93 0.85 -5.88 -27.73
C MET A 93 1.58 -4.78 -26.95
N ASN A 94 2.89 -4.94 -26.69
CA ASN A 94 3.77 -3.98 -25.99
C ASN A 94 3.05 -3.36 -24.77
N VAL A 95 3.06 -2.03 -24.68
CA VAL A 95 2.47 -1.24 -23.59
C VAL A 95 0.97 -1.49 -23.42
N ARG A 96 0.24 -1.72 -24.52
CA ARG A 96 -1.20 -2.00 -24.47
C ARG A 96 -1.49 -3.35 -23.82
N GLY A 97 -0.63 -4.34 -24.11
CA GLY A 97 -0.69 -5.67 -23.51
C GLY A 97 -0.50 -5.60 -21.99
N ALA A 98 0.48 -4.84 -21.53
CA ALA A 98 0.76 -4.67 -20.11
C ALA A 98 -0.40 -4.00 -19.34
N ALA A 99 -1.01 -2.97 -19.94
CA ALA A 99 -2.18 -2.32 -19.36
C ALA A 99 -3.38 -3.27 -19.26
N LEU A 100 -3.64 -4.07 -20.30
CA LEU A 100 -4.73 -5.05 -20.31
C LEU A 100 -4.50 -6.18 -19.32
N ALA A 101 -3.27 -6.71 -19.24
CA ALA A 101 -2.89 -7.74 -18.29
C ALA A 101 -3.17 -7.29 -16.86
N THR A 102 -2.76 -6.07 -16.51
CA THR A 102 -3.01 -5.47 -15.20
C THR A 102 -4.50 -5.30 -14.93
N ALA A 103 -5.26 -4.77 -15.89
CA ALA A 103 -6.69 -4.58 -15.75
C ALA A 103 -7.42 -5.91 -15.51
N ILE A 104 -7.15 -6.93 -16.32
CA ILE A 104 -7.75 -8.26 -16.20
C ILE A 104 -7.36 -8.91 -14.88
N ALA A 105 -6.11 -8.79 -14.45
CA ALA A 105 -5.66 -9.31 -13.16
C ALA A 105 -6.38 -8.64 -11.98
N GLU A 106 -6.60 -7.32 -12.02
CA GLU A 106 -7.36 -6.62 -10.99
C GLU A 106 -8.83 -7.05 -10.94
N TYR A 107 -9.48 -7.24 -12.09
CA TYR A 107 -10.84 -7.78 -12.15
C TYR A 107 -10.90 -9.24 -11.68
N GLY A 108 -9.93 -10.08 -12.04
CA GLY A 108 -9.81 -11.45 -11.54
C GLY A 108 -9.66 -11.49 -10.02
N THR A 109 -8.80 -10.62 -9.48
CA THR A 109 -8.61 -10.46 -8.03
C THR A 109 -9.88 -10.00 -7.34
N LEU A 110 -10.63 -9.08 -7.96
CA LEU A 110 -11.92 -8.61 -7.45
C LEU A 110 -12.94 -9.74 -7.34
N LEU A 111 -13.06 -10.57 -8.37
CA LEU A 111 -13.99 -11.71 -8.37
C LEU A 111 -13.64 -12.72 -7.29
N ILE A 112 -12.35 -13.04 -7.13
CA ILE A 112 -11.88 -13.93 -6.06
C ILE A 112 -12.13 -13.32 -4.68
N GLY A 113 -11.87 -12.03 -4.51
CA GLY A 113 -12.12 -11.30 -3.27
C GLY A 113 -13.60 -11.30 -2.89
N LEU A 114 -14.50 -11.08 -3.85
CA LEU A 114 -15.95 -11.18 -3.64
C LEU A 114 -16.36 -12.60 -3.23
N GLY A 115 -15.79 -13.62 -3.86
CA GLY A 115 -16.02 -15.02 -3.47
C GLY A 115 -15.58 -15.32 -2.04
N MET A 116 -14.43 -14.79 -1.61
CA MET A 116 -13.95 -14.93 -0.23
C MET A 116 -14.87 -14.22 0.77
N VAL A 117 -15.30 -13.00 0.45
CA VAL A 117 -16.26 -12.23 1.27
C VAL A 117 -17.55 -13.02 1.43
N TRP A 118 -18.08 -13.56 0.34
CA TRP A 118 -19.33 -14.32 0.39
C TRP A 118 -19.21 -15.58 1.26
N ARG A 119 -18.08 -16.30 1.15
CA ARG A 119 -17.78 -17.45 2.02
C ARG A 119 -17.71 -17.04 3.50
N VAL A 120 -17.07 -15.90 3.82
CA VAL A 120 -16.99 -15.39 5.19
C VAL A 120 -18.37 -14.97 5.72
N LEU A 121 -19.20 -14.32 4.89
CA LEU A 121 -20.59 -13.98 5.25
C LEU A 121 -21.42 -15.23 5.53
N ALA A 122 -21.31 -16.25 4.68
CA ALA A 122 -22.01 -17.52 4.84
C ALA A 122 -21.59 -18.24 6.13
N MET A 123 -20.27 -18.31 6.42
CA MET A 123 -19.77 -18.92 7.66
C MET A 123 -20.22 -18.16 8.92
N ARG A 124 -20.39 -16.84 8.84
CA ARG A 124 -20.85 -16.01 9.98
C ARG A 124 -22.37 -15.82 10.04
N GLY A 125 -23.13 -16.44 9.14
CA GLY A 125 -24.59 -16.34 9.10
C GLY A 125 -25.12 -14.92 8.84
N ILE A 126 -24.32 -14.03 8.25
CA ILE A 126 -24.72 -12.64 7.99
C ILE A 126 -25.60 -12.64 6.72
N THR A 127 -26.90 -12.40 6.89
CA THR A 127 -27.85 -12.31 5.78
C THR A 127 -27.79 -10.94 5.09
N LEU A 128 -28.21 -10.91 3.82
CA LEU A 128 -28.25 -9.67 3.03
C LEU A 128 -29.16 -8.59 3.65
N ASP A 129 -30.13 -8.98 4.46
CA ASP A 129 -31.04 -8.04 5.13
C ASP A 129 -30.39 -7.31 6.33
N LEU A 130 -29.47 -7.97 7.04
CA LEU A 130 -28.60 -7.31 8.03
C LEU A 130 -27.66 -6.29 7.37
N LEU A 131 -27.20 -6.58 6.14
CA LEU A 131 -26.37 -5.65 5.37
C LEU A 131 -27.17 -4.40 4.95
N LYS A 132 -28.44 -4.58 4.56
CA LYS A 132 -29.36 -3.49 4.24
C LYS A 132 -29.71 -2.64 5.46
N SER A 133 -29.83 -3.23 6.65
CA SER A 133 -30.08 -2.47 7.88
C SER A 133 -28.85 -1.67 8.31
N ALA A 134 -27.64 -2.24 8.16
CA ALA A 134 -26.38 -1.55 8.43
C ALA A 134 -26.13 -0.35 7.48
N TRP A 135 -26.64 -0.40 6.24
CA TRP A 135 -26.59 0.73 5.30
C TRP A 135 -27.32 1.98 5.83
N ARG A 136 -28.33 1.82 6.70
CA ARG A 136 -29.01 2.95 7.37
C ARG A 136 -28.18 3.58 8.50
N GLY A 137 -27.02 3.00 8.82
CA GLY A 137 -26.08 3.54 9.81
C GLY A 137 -25.40 4.84 9.36
N ASN A 138 -24.72 5.49 10.29
CA ASN A 138 -24.09 6.81 10.13
C ASN A 138 -22.90 6.81 9.13
N ILE A 139 -23.18 6.83 7.82
CA ILE A 139 -22.21 7.01 6.72
C ILE A 139 -21.29 8.20 6.99
N ARG A 140 -21.80 9.27 7.60
CA ARG A 140 -21.06 10.49 7.94
C ARG A 140 -19.89 10.24 8.90
N LYS A 141 -20.05 9.31 9.85
CA LYS A 141 -19.00 8.93 10.80
C LYS A 141 -17.92 8.09 10.12
N LEU A 142 -18.31 7.25 9.17
CA LEU A 142 -17.40 6.44 8.36
C LEU A 142 -16.59 7.32 7.39
N LEU A 143 -17.22 8.30 6.74
CA LEU A 143 -16.52 9.28 5.90
C LEU A 143 -15.57 10.18 6.71
N ALA A 144 -15.96 10.63 7.90
CA ALA A 144 -15.10 11.44 8.75
C ALA A 144 -13.82 10.69 9.15
N LEU A 145 -13.94 9.43 9.57
CA LEU A 145 -12.80 8.58 9.90
C LEU A 145 -11.88 8.35 8.69
N ASN A 146 -12.46 8.06 7.52
CA ASN A 146 -11.68 7.87 6.29
C ASN A 146 -10.99 9.15 5.82
N ARG A 147 -11.60 10.33 6.02
CA ARG A 147 -11.00 11.61 5.66
C ARG A 147 -9.70 11.87 6.41
N ASP A 148 -9.68 11.60 7.71
CA ASP A 148 -8.51 11.88 8.54
C ASP A 148 -7.35 10.92 8.22
N ILE A 149 -7.66 9.64 7.93
CA ILE A 149 -6.66 8.68 7.44
C ILE A 149 -6.11 9.12 6.08
N MET A 150 -7.00 9.50 5.15
CA MET A 150 -6.61 9.93 3.80
C MET A 150 -5.76 11.21 3.83
N LEU A 151 -6.11 12.20 4.66
CA LEU A 151 -5.34 13.42 4.84
C LEU A 151 -3.95 13.13 5.38
N ARG A 152 -3.83 12.22 6.36
CA ARG A 152 -2.52 11.82 6.89
C ARG A 152 -1.66 11.15 5.81
N SER A 153 -2.22 10.21 5.06
CA SER A 153 -1.49 9.54 3.97
C SER A 153 -1.09 10.53 2.88
N LEU A 154 -1.96 11.48 2.53
CA LEU A 154 -1.65 12.53 1.55
C LEU A 154 -0.52 13.45 2.05
N LEU A 155 -0.56 13.88 3.31
CA LEU A 155 0.49 14.71 3.91
C LEU A 155 1.83 13.97 3.94
N LEU A 156 1.83 12.68 4.29
CA LEU A 156 3.03 11.86 4.28
C LEU A 156 3.60 11.70 2.86
N GLN A 157 2.73 11.48 1.87
CA GLN A 157 3.13 11.40 0.46
C GLN A 157 3.69 12.74 -0.04
N LEU A 158 3.08 13.86 0.35
CA LEU A 158 3.59 15.20 0.04
C LEU A 158 4.95 15.45 0.70
N CYS A 159 5.18 14.97 1.92
CA CYS A 159 6.49 15.04 2.56
C CYS A 159 7.56 14.24 1.79
N PHE A 160 7.25 13.02 1.35
CA PHE A 160 8.19 12.24 0.53
C PHE A 160 8.45 12.89 -0.85
N GLY A 161 7.41 13.47 -1.45
CA GLY A 161 7.55 14.25 -2.68
C GLY A 161 8.45 15.48 -2.48
N ALA A 162 8.24 16.22 -1.39
CA ALA A 162 9.04 17.38 -1.05
C ALA A 162 10.50 17.00 -0.78
N LEU A 163 10.77 15.90 -0.08
CA LEU A 163 12.14 15.39 0.13
C LEU A 163 12.84 15.09 -1.19
N THR A 164 12.12 14.51 -2.16
CA THR A 164 12.65 14.24 -3.49
C THR A 164 12.96 15.55 -4.24
N VAL A 165 12.05 16.53 -4.19
CA VAL A 165 12.24 17.84 -4.84
C VAL A 165 13.37 18.64 -4.21
N PHE A 166 13.49 18.65 -2.88
CA PHE A 166 14.61 19.30 -2.20
C PHE A 166 15.92 18.58 -2.47
N GLY A 167 15.93 17.25 -2.48
CA GLY A 167 17.08 16.46 -2.93
C GLY A 167 17.52 16.87 -4.33
N ALA A 168 16.56 17.09 -5.25
CA ALA A 168 16.85 17.48 -6.64
C ALA A 168 17.55 18.83 -6.76
N ARG A 169 17.31 19.72 -5.82
CA ARG A 169 17.99 21.02 -5.75
C ARG A 169 19.39 20.93 -5.16
N LEU A 170 19.70 19.89 -4.40
CA LEU A 170 21.02 19.67 -3.78
C LEU A 170 22.01 18.99 -4.74
N GLY A 171 21.53 18.38 -5.83
CA GLY A 171 22.34 17.84 -6.90
C GLY A 171 21.89 16.43 -7.33
N PRO A 172 22.17 16.04 -8.59
CA PRO A 172 21.68 14.78 -9.16
C PRO A 172 22.20 13.54 -8.41
N GLU A 173 23.44 13.59 -7.92
CA GLU A 173 24.03 12.49 -7.13
C GLU A 173 23.34 12.31 -5.77
N ILE A 174 22.99 13.42 -5.09
CA ILE A 174 22.32 13.39 -3.78
C ILE A 174 20.88 12.85 -3.92
N VAL A 175 20.16 13.21 -4.98
CA VAL A 175 18.84 12.61 -5.27
C VAL A 175 18.95 11.12 -5.46
N ALA A 176 19.92 10.69 -6.27
CA ALA A 176 20.06 9.30 -6.64
C ALA A 176 20.38 8.45 -5.40
N VAL A 177 21.28 8.92 -4.51
CA VAL A 177 21.55 8.28 -3.22
C VAL A 177 20.30 8.28 -2.34
N ASN A 178 19.60 9.40 -2.23
CA ASN A 178 18.38 9.49 -1.43
C ASN A 178 17.29 8.54 -1.95
N ALA A 179 17.14 8.37 -3.26
CA ALA A 179 16.18 7.42 -3.84
C ALA A 179 16.52 5.97 -3.47
N VAL A 180 17.81 5.60 -3.48
CA VAL A 180 18.28 4.27 -3.05
C VAL A 180 17.98 4.05 -1.56
N LEU A 181 18.34 5.01 -0.70
CA LEU A 181 18.09 4.94 0.74
C LEU A 181 16.59 4.89 1.06
N MET A 182 15.78 5.71 0.39
CA MET A 182 14.33 5.69 0.52
C MET A 182 13.75 4.35 0.09
N THR A 183 14.28 3.71 -0.95
CA THR A 183 13.85 2.36 -1.35
C THR A 183 14.10 1.34 -0.24
N LEU A 184 15.28 1.38 0.40
CA LEU A 184 15.60 0.52 1.55
C LEU A 184 14.69 0.81 2.75
N LEU A 185 14.42 2.08 3.02
CA LEU A 185 13.53 2.51 4.09
C LEU A 185 12.11 2.02 3.83
N THR A 186 11.58 2.20 2.62
CA THR A 186 10.25 1.74 2.22
C THR A 186 10.12 0.22 2.33
N PHE A 187 11.16 -0.53 1.96
CA PHE A 187 11.18 -1.98 2.13
C PHE A 187 11.04 -2.39 3.60
N THR A 188 11.81 -1.75 4.49
CA THR A 188 11.71 -2.01 5.94
C THR A 188 10.36 -1.57 6.49
N ALA A 189 9.86 -0.41 6.04
CA ALA A 189 8.56 0.12 6.43
C ALA A 189 7.44 -0.87 6.07
N TYR A 190 7.46 -1.48 4.89
CA TYR A 190 6.47 -2.50 4.52
C TYR A 190 6.52 -3.74 5.41
N ALA A 191 7.71 -4.19 5.81
CA ALA A 191 7.84 -5.29 6.75
C ALA A 191 7.25 -4.94 8.13
N LEU A 192 7.52 -3.73 8.63
CA LEU A 192 6.99 -3.24 9.91
C LEU A 192 5.49 -2.95 9.87
N ASP A 193 4.98 -2.38 8.77
CA ASP A 193 3.56 -2.13 8.52
C ASP A 193 2.76 -3.44 8.52
N GLY A 194 3.33 -4.52 7.99
CA GLY A 194 2.72 -5.85 8.06
C GLY A 194 2.43 -6.28 9.50
N PHE A 195 3.34 -6.00 10.43
CA PHE A 195 3.10 -6.24 11.86
C PHE A 195 2.09 -5.24 12.43
N ALA A 196 2.16 -3.97 12.05
CA ALA A 196 1.19 -2.96 12.50
C ALA A 196 -0.25 -3.35 12.15
N TYR A 197 -0.49 -3.88 10.94
CA TYR A 197 -1.80 -4.40 10.53
C TYR A 197 -2.27 -5.60 11.37
N ALA A 198 -1.36 -6.51 11.73
CA ALA A 198 -1.69 -7.62 12.63
C ALA A 198 -2.08 -7.10 14.02
N VAL A 199 -1.33 -6.12 14.53
CA VAL A 199 -1.63 -5.47 15.83
C VAL A 199 -2.97 -4.76 15.79
N GLU A 200 -3.26 -4.01 14.72
CA GLU A 200 -4.53 -3.30 14.52
C GLU A 200 -5.73 -4.26 14.58
N ALA A 201 -5.63 -5.39 13.87
CA ALA A 201 -6.69 -6.39 13.83
C ALA A 201 -6.92 -7.06 15.20
N HIS A 202 -5.86 -7.40 15.93
CA HIS A 202 -5.96 -8.03 17.24
C HIS A 202 -6.33 -7.04 18.36
N SER A 203 -5.81 -5.82 18.33
CA SER A 203 -6.13 -4.79 19.32
C SER A 203 -7.58 -4.33 19.19
N GLY A 204 -8.10 -4.20 17.97
CA GLY A 204 -9.49 -3.85 17.72
C GLY A 204 -10.48 -4.88 18.27
N GLN A 205 -10.14 -6.17 18.19
CA GLN A 205 -10.95 -7.23 18.80
C GLN A 205 -10.91 -7.19 20.32
N ALA A 206 -9.72 -7.15 20.92
CA ALA A 206 -9.57 -7.14 22.38
C ALA A 206 -10.27 -5.92 23.00
N TYR A 207 -10.15 -4.76 22.34
CA TYR A 207 -10.85 -3.54 22.75
C TYR A 207 -12.37 -3.66 22.56
N GLY A 208 -12.83 -4.21 21.43
CA GLY A 208 -14.25 -4.47 21.17
C GLY A 208 -14.89 -5.44 22.16
N ALA A 209 -14.13 -6.45 22.62
CA ALA A 209 -14.53 -7.41 23.64
C ALA A 209 -14.45 -6.85 25.09
N ARG A 210 -13.93 -5.63 25.27
CA ARG A 210 -13.65 -4.99 26.58
C ARG A 210 -12.70 -5.80 27.48
N GLU A 211 -11.88 -6.68 26.91
CA GLU A 211 -10.92 -7.49 27.65
C GLU A 211 -9.55 -6.81 27.70
N SER A 212 -9.31 -6.05 28.77
CA SER A 212 -8.07 -5.29 28.98
C SER A 212 -6.83 -6.18 29.12
N GLY A 213 -7.02 -7.43 29.58
CA GLY A 213 -5.95 -8.43 29.71
C GLY A 213 -5.38 -8.84 28.36
N GLN A 214 -6.24 -9.24 27.43
CA GLN A 214 -5.85 -9.61 26.07
C GLN A 214 -5.16 -8.46 25.34
N LEU A 215 -5.64 -7.21 25.51
CA LEU A 215 -4.99 -6.04 24.90
C LEU A 215 -3.53 -5.87 25.35
N ARG A 216 -3.24 -6.14 26.63
CA ARG A 216 -1.89 -6.06 27.20
C ARG A 216 -0.98 -7.17 26.69
N GLU A 217 -1.51 -8.37 26.48
CA GLU A 217 -0.77 -9.48 25.90
C GLU A 217 -0.45 -9.21 24.43
N VAL A 218 -1.43 -8.73 23.65
CA VAL A 218 -1.22 -8.30 22.26
C VAL A 218 -0.13 -7.23 22.19
N TRP A 219 -0.16 -6.22 23.07
CA TRP A 219 0.89 -5.20 23.13
C TRP A 219 2.29 -5.78 23.39
N ARG A 220 2.43 -6.65 24.40
CA ARG A 220 3.73 -7.25 24.73
C ARG A 220 4.26 -8.14 23.60
N ALA A 221 3.38 -8.93 23.00
CA ALA A 221 3.73 -9.76 21.85
C ALA A 221 4.16 -8.90 20.65
N ALA A 222 3.41 -7.83 20.39
CA ALA A 222 3.69 -6.86 19.33
C ALA A 222 5.03 -6.15 19.51
N CYS A 223 5.29 -5.59 20.71
CA CYS A 223 6.58 -4.96 21.04
C CYS A 223 7.74 -5.94 20.84
N ARG A 224 7.60 -7.19 21.30
CA ARG A 224 8.65 -8.20 21.18
C ARG A 224 8.91 -8.58 19.72
N GLN A 225 7.87 -8.83 18.94
CA GLN A 225 8.00 -9.27 17.55
C GLN A 225 8.46 -8.13 16.64
N ALA A 226 7.83 -6.96 16.71
CA ALA A 226 8.23 -5.81 15.92
C ALA A 226 9.65 -5.33 16.30
N GLY A 227 9.97 -5.30 17.60
CA GLY A 227 11.31 -4.97 18.08
C GLY A 227 12.37 -5.96 17.59
N LEU A 228 12.10 -7.27 17.64
CA LEU A 228 13.01 -8.29 17.10
C LEU A 228 13.23 -8.09 15.59
N VAL A 229 12.18 -7.83 14.83
CA VAL A 229 12.26 -7.60 13.38
C VAL A 229 13.04 -6.33 13.07
N ALA A 230 12.78 -5.23 13.77
CA ALA A 230 13.55 -4.00 13.63
C ALA A 230 15.04 -4.21 13.94
N LEU A 231 15.37 -4.98 14.98
CA LEU A 231 16.76 -5.33 15.31
C LEU A 231 17.41 -6.21 14.23
N VAL A 232 16.67 -7.17 13.67
CA VAL A 232 17.16 -7.99 12.54
C VAL A 232 17.45 -7.12 11.32
N PHE A 233 16.55 -6.20 10.96
CA PHE A 233 16.79 -5.25 9.87
C PHE A 233 17.99 -4.34 10.13
N ALA A 234 18.10 -3.80 11.35
CA ALA A 234 19.25 -3.00 11.76
C ALA A 234 20.56 -3.78 11.63
N LEU A 235 20.58 -5.04 12.08
CA LEU A 235 21.76 -5.91 11.97
C LEU A 235 22.09 -6.22 10.51
N VAL A 236 21.09 -6.52 9.68
CA VAL A 236 21.28 -6.75 8.24
C VAL A 236 21.86 -5.51 7.56
N TYR A 237 21.36 -4.31 7.86
CA TYR A 237 21.93 -3.08 7.30
C TYR A 237 23.32 -2.76 7.84
N ALA A 238 23.61 -3.08 9.11
CA ALA A 238 24.94 -2.89 9.68
C ALA A 238 25.99 -3.83 9.05
N CYS A 239 25.63 -5.09 8.79
CA CYS A 239 26.55 -6.09 8.24
C CYS A 239 26.62 -6.09 6.72
N PHE A 240 25.49 -5.90 6.04
CA PHE A 240 25.34 -6.07 4.59
C PHE A 240 24.95 -4.79 3.86
N GLY A 241 24.80 -3.65 4.53
CA GLY A 241 24.33 -2.41 3.91
C GLY A 241 25.16 -2.02 2.68
N GLY A 242 26.49 -2.02 2.79
CA GLY A 242 27.37 -1.66 1.66
C GLY A 242 27.22 -2.61 0.47
N HIS A 243 26.98 -3.90 0.73
CA HIS A 243 26.73 -4.90 -0.33
C HIS A 243 25.36 -4.70 -0.99
N ILE A 244 24.33 -4.37 -0.22
CA ILE A 244 22.98 -4.08 -0.73
C ILE A 244 23.03 -2.83 -1.63
N VAL A 245 23.72 -1.77 -1.19
CA VAL A 245 23.91 -0.58 -2.01
C VAL A 245 24.71 -0.91 -3.27
N ALA A 246 25.76 -1.73 -3.17
CA ALA A 246 26.55 -2.15 -4.33
C ALA A 246 25.76 -2.95 -5.36
N LEU A 247 24.77 -3.74 -4.94
CA LEU A 247 23.82 -4.43 -5.82
C LEU A 247 22.85 -3.46 -6.51
N LEU A 248 22.46 -2.38 -5.84
CA LEU A 248 21.51 -1.39 -6.36
C LEU A 248 22.16 -0.36 -7.29
N THR A 249 23.45 -0.07 -7.13
CA THR A 249 24.15 0.90 -7.97
C THR A 249 25.60 0.51 -8.28
N SER A 250 25.99 0.72 -9.54
CA SER A 250 27.35 0.52 -10.04
C SER A 250 28.21 1.78 -9.93
N LEU A 251 27.64 2.93 -9.54
CA LEU A 251 28.35 4.21 -9.49
C LEU A 251 29.18 4.35 -8.20
N PRO A 252 30.52 4.53 -8.29
CA PRO A 252 31.40 4.62 -7.12
C PRO A 252 31.06 5.78 -6.19
N ALA A 253 30.77 6.97 -6.75
CA ALA A 253 30.41 8.16 -6.00
C ALA A 253 29.14 7.98 -5.16
N LEU A 254 28.16 7.22 -5.66
CA LEU A 254 26.95 6.90 -4.92
C LEU A 254 27.20 5.94 -3.76
N ARG A 255 28.10 4.96 -3.93
CA ARG A 255 28.44 4.01 -2.87
C ARG A 255 29.12 4.70 -1.70
N GLU A 256 30.06 5.60 -1.99
CA GLU A 256 30.83 6.33 -0.98
C GLU A 256 29.94 7.31 -0.17
N LEU A 257 29.00 7.98 -0.85
CA LEU A 257 27.98 8.78 -0.17
C LEU A 257 27.01 7.90 0.65
N ALA A 258 26.52 6.79 0.10
CA ALA A 258 25.57 5.92 0.78
C ALA A 258 26.18 5.25 2.03
N ASP A 259 27.45 4.85 1.99
CA ASP A 259 28.17 4.31 3.15
C ASP A 259 28.20 5.32 4.32
N ARG A 260 28.30 6.63 4.03
CA ARG A 260 28.23 7.67 5.05
C ARG A 260 26.86 7.75 5.73
N TYR A 261 25.78 7.43 5.01
CA TYR A 261 24.40 7.50 5.52
C TYR A 261 23.86 6.16 6.01
N ILE A 262 24.63 5.07 5.89
CA ILE A 262 24.16 3.73 6.23
C ILE A 262 23.87 3.55 7.72
N LEU A 263 24.57 4.30 8.57
CA LEU A 263 24.30 4.35 10.01
C LEU A 263 22.86 4.79 10.29
N TRP A 264 22.33 5.74 9.51
CA TRP A 264 20.93 6.16 9.64
C TRP A 264 19.97 5.04 9.26
N GLN A 265 20.31 4.22 8.25
CA GLN A 265 19.52 3.06 7.86
C GLN A 265 19.49 1.97 8.95
N VAL A 266 20.49 1.91 9.82
CA VAL A 266 20.53 1.00 10.99
C VAL A 266 19.68 1.55 12.14
N VAL A 267 19.72 2.85 12.38
CA VAL A 267 19.00 3.50 13.50
C VAL A 267 17.51 3.67 13.22
N LEU A 268 17.15 4.01 11.98
CA LEU A 268 15.77 4.33 11.58
C LEU A 268 14.75 3.20 11.87
N PRO A 269 15.03 1.91 11.58
CA PRO A 269 14.10 0.83 11.90
C PRO A 269 13.82 0.69 13.40
N VAL A 270 14.85 0.86 14.24
CA VAL A 270 14.75 0.70 15.70
C VAL A 270 13.95 1.82 16.33
N VAL A 271 14.18 3.06 15.87
CA VAL A 271 13.44 4.23 16.36
C VAL A 271 12.03 4.27 15.75
N GLY A 272 11.91 3.98 14.46
CA GLY A 272 10.67 4.04 13.71
C GLY A 272 9.65 2.97 14.12
N VAL A 273 10.10 1.83 14.66
CA VAL A 273 9.21 0.72 15.05
C VAL A 273 8.10 1.17 15.99
N TRP A 274 8.40 2.09 16.90
CA TRP A 274 7.46 2.61 17.88
C TRP A 274 6.33 3.41 17.22
N CYS A 275 6.66 4.19 16.19
CA CYS A 275 5.69 4.93 15.42
C CYS A 275 4.68 3.99 14.75
N TYR A 276 5.15 2.95 14.06
CA TYR A 276 4.29 1.96 13.39
C TYR A 276 3.42 1.17 14.38
N LEU A 277 4.01 0.75 15.51
CA LEU A 277 3.34 -0.05 16.52
C LEU A 277 2.22 0.73 17.23
N LEU A 278 2.52 1.97 17.63
CA LEU A 278 1.54 2.87 18.23
C LEU A 278 0.44 3.17 17.23
N ASP A 279 0.81 3.36 15.96
CA ASP A 279 -0.15 3.64 14.90
C ASP A 279 -1.17 2.52 14.73
N GLY A 280 -0.71 1.27 14.56
CA GLY A 280 -1.59 0.11 14.47
C GLY A 280 -2.48 -0.04 15.70
N MET A 281 -1.94 0.20 16.90
CA MET A 281 -2.71 0.12 18.14
C MET A 281 -3.82 1.18 18.23
N PHE A 282 -3.51 2.45 17.96
CA PHE A 282 -4.49 3.54 18.06
C PHE A 282 -5.57 3.46 16.99
N ILE A 283 -5.21 3.05 15.76
CA ILE A 283 -6.17 2.80 14.70
C ILE A 283 -7.09 1.63 15.12
N GLY A 284 -6.52 0.51 15.57
CA GLY A 284 -7.30 -0.68 15.96
C GLY A 284 -8.24 -0.42 17.13
N ALA A 285 -7.81 0.37 18.12
CA ALA A 285 -8.66 0.78 19.25
C ALA A 285 -9.74 1.83 18.88
N THR A 286 -9.82 2.28 17.62
CA THR A 286 -10.75 3.32 17.13
C THR A 286 -10.64 4.67 17.85
N ARG A 287 -9.52 4.94 18.53
CA ARG A 287 -9.24 6.22 19.23
C ARG A 287 -8.47 7.19 18.34
N GLY A 288 -8.96 7.41 17.12
CA GLY A 288 -8.38 8.39 16.20
C GLY A 288 -8.32 9.83 16.74
N ALA A 289 -9.10 10.13 17.79
CA ALA A 289 -9.12 11.42 18.47
C ALA A 289 -7.95 11.63 19.47
N GLU A 290 -7.30 10.57 19.95
CA GLU A 290 -6.16 10.67 20.88
C GLU A 290 -4.80 10.80 20.16
N ARG A 291 -4.81 10.87 18.82
CA ARG A 291 -3.66 11.24 17.99
C ARG A 291 -3.30 12.74 18.04
N ARG A 292 -4.03 13.54 18.81
CA ARG A 292 -3.80 14.98 18.96
C ARG A 292 -2.80 15.28 20.07
#